data_AF-A0A7V9L4L1-F1
#
_entry.id   AF-A0A7V9L4L1-F1
#
_cell.length_a   1.000
_cell.length_b   1.000
_cell.length_c   1.000
_cell.angle_alpha   90.00
_cell.angle_beta   90.00
_cell.angle_gamma   90.00
#
_symmetry.space_group_name_H-M   'P 1'
#
loop_
_entity.id
_entity.type
_entity.pdbx_description
1 polymer ?
#
loop_
_entity_poly.entity_id
_entity_poly.type
_entity_poly.pdbx_seq_one_letter_code
_entity_poly.pdbx_strand_id
1 'polypeptide(L)'
;SKVMVAGAYGPAEPFVADAGARSVAPSCTDEEPARTAQPGVRMQAFFDQFPNRSSSTSICFDALDSGLGILGGLFHTSLASPCFDGRLLDVEPDTAGQQLDCASWFITEAGEEVVPPCTDASTTVCWRIFPDPIYCPGNDTQLVQFDHFFPTSEPLTAVIECVVEGG
;
A
#
# COMPACT_ATOMS: atom_id res chain seq x y z
N SER A 1 4.20 -14.82 -12.14
CA SER A 1 3.69 -14.89 -10.77
C SER A 1 3.99 -13.57 -10.08
N LYS A 2 2.97 -12.84 -9.62
CA LYS A 2 3.14 -11.57 -8.87
C LYS A 2 3.17 -11.93 -7.38
N VAL A 3 4.27 -11.66 -6.67
CA VAL A 3 4.42 -11.95 -5.24
C VAL A 3 4.62 -10.64 -4.49
N MET A 4 3.74 -10.38 -3.52
CA MET A 4 3.84 -9.28 -2.56
C MET A 4 4.04 -9.86 -1.16
N VAL A 5 4.86 -9.19 -0.36
CA VAL A 5 5.23 -9.67 0.98
C VAL A 5 4.84 -8.63 2.00
N ALA A 6 3.89 -8.94 2.86
CA ALA A 6 3.49 -8.06 3.95
C ALA A 6 3.62 -8.80 5.29
N GLY A 7 3.99 -8.10 6.34
CA GLY A 7 4.13 -8.72 7.66
C GLY A 7 4.43 -7.75 8.78
N ALA A 8 4.25 -8.22 10.01
CA ALA A 8 4.57 -7.48 11.22
C ALA A 8 5.63 -8.25 12.02
N TYR A 9 6.69 -7.57 12.44
CA TYR A 9 7.76 -8.17 13.24
C TYR A 9 8.43 -7.14 14.16
N GLY A 10 9.21 -7.61 15.15
CA GLY A 10 9.97 -6.72 16.03
C GLY A 10 11.07 -5.99 15.25
N PRO A 11 11.30 -4.68 15.48
CA PRO A 11 12.32 -3.91 14.76
C PRO A 11 13.67 -4.64 14.72
N ALA A 12 14.25 -4.75 13.52
CA ALA A 12 15.54 -5.42 13.32
C ALA A 12 16.71 -4.63 13.94
N GLU A 13 16.52 -3.31 14.12
CA GLU A 13 17.46 -2.40 14.76
C GLU A 13 16.76 -1.57 15.85
N PRO A 14 17.48 -1.20 16.94
CA PRO A 14 18.89 -1.51 17.20
C PRO A 14 19.13 -2.97 17.61
N PHE A 15 20.20 -3.57 17.09
CA PHE A 15 20.63 -4.93 17.45
C PHE A 15 21.55 -4.87 18.66
N VAL A 16 21.04 -5.23 19.84
CA VAL A 16 21.82 -5.27 21.08
C VAL A 16 22.08 -6.72 21.45
N ALA A 17 23.36 -7.09 21.63
CA ALA A 17 23.71 -8.41 22.13
C ALA A 17 23.32 -8.51 23.62
N ASP A 18 22.57 -9.54 23.97
CA ASP A 18 22.33 -9.89 25.37
C ASP A 18 23.54 -10.69 25.87
N ALA A 19 24.40 -10.00 26.62
CA ALA A 19 25.63 -10.56 27.18
C ALA A 19 25.36 -11.75 28.14
N GLY A 20 24.15 -11.88 28.68
CA GLY A 20 23.76 -12.96 29.59
C GLY A 20 23.25 -14.22 28.90
N ALA A 21 22.76 -14.11 27.66
CA ALA A 21 21.91 -15.15 27.06
C ALA A 21 22.40 -15.74 25.72
N ARG A 22 23.55 -15.30 25.18
CA ARG A 22 23.97 -15.61 23.79
C ARG A 22 22.83 -15.36 22.79
N SER A 23 21.97 -14.40 23.10
CA SER A 23 20.83 -13.99 22.30
C SER A 23 20.92 -12.50 22.04
N VAL A 24 19.92 -11.99 21.35
CA VAL A 24 19.72 -10.56 21.18
C VAL A 24 18.75 -10.07 22.23
N ALA A 25 18.91 -8.82 22.65
CA ALA A 25 17.95 -8.17 23.51
C ALA A 25 16.62 -8.01 22.74
N PRO A 26 15.47 -8.08 23.44
CA PRO A 26 14.17 -7.83 22.81
C PRO A 26 14.09 -6.42 22.21
N SER A 27 13.38 -6.29 21.08
CA SER A 27 13.05 -5.00 20.48
C SER A 27 12.01 -4.24 21.30
N CYS A 28 11.11 -4.95 21.98
CA CYS A 28 10.15 -4.40 22.94
C CYS A 28 9.68 -5.47 23.93
N THR A 29 9.19 -5.01 25.08
CA THR A 29 8.59 -5.83 26.13
C THR A 29 7.31 -5.14 26.62
N ASP A 30 6.18 -5.84 26.56
CA ASP A 30 4.99 -5.46 27.30
C ASP A 30 5.09 -5.99 28.73
N GLU A 31 4.68 -5.20 29.72
CA GLU A 31 4.79 -5.60 31.12
C GLU A 31 3.66 -6.55 31.57
N GLU A 32 2.44 -6.44 31.00
CA GLU A 32 1.26 -7.20 31.45
C GLU A 32 0.30 -7.60 30.30
N PRO A 33 0.21 -8.89 29.91
CA PRO A 33 1.11 -9.98 30.29
C PRO A 33 2.52 -9.74 29.72
N ALA A 34 3.55 -10.23 30.41
CA ALA A 34 4.93 -10.16 29.96
C ALA A 34 5.10 -10.81 28.56
N ARG A 35 5.19 -9.98 27.51
CA ARG A 35 5.37 -10.41 26.12
C ARG A 35 6.58 -9.69 25.55
N THR A 36 7.46 -10.42 24.89
CA THR A 36 8.70 -9.88 24.32
C THR A 36 8.74 -10.12 22.82
N ALA A 37 9.04 -9.08 22.06
CA ALA A 37 9.35 -9.20 20.64
C ALA A 37 10.86 -9.27 20.45
N GLN A 38 11.34 -10.28 19.73
CA GLN A 38 12.74 -10.36 19.32
C GLN A 38 12.96 -9.60 18.00
N PRO A 39 14.17 -9.05 17.77
CA PRO A 39 14.52 -8.41 16.51
C PRO A 39 14.32 -9.33 15.30
N GLY A 40 13.52 -8.88 14.34
CA GLY A 40 13.18 -9.61 13.13
C GLY A 40 14.25 -9.53 12.03
N VAL A 41 15.54 -9.64 12.36
CA VAL A 41 16.65 -9.45 11.41
C VAL A 41 16.56 -10.32 10.15
N ARG A 42 16.12 -11.58 10.27
CA ARG A 42 15.91 -12.46 9.11
C ARG A 42 14.68 -12.08 8.30
N MET A 43 13.68 -11.52 8.97
CA MET A 43 12.46 -11.04 8.31
C MET A 43 12.75 -9.78 7.52
N GLN A 44 13.48 -8.83 8.11
CA GLN A 44 13.99 -7.65 7.39
C GLN A 44 14.79 -8.07 6.16
N ALA A 45 15.77 -8.96 6.32
CA ALA A 45 16.59 -9.44 5.20
C ALA A 45 15.77 -10.15 4.10
N PHE A 46 14.66 -10.81 4.46
CA PHE A 46 13.73 -11.38 3.49
C PHE A 46 12.94 -10.28 2.76
N PHE A 47 12.42 -9.29 3.48
CA PHE A 47 11.66 -8.17 2.91
C PHE A 47 12.53 -7.30 1.98
N ASP A 48 13.82 -7.15 2.31
CA ASP A 48 14.81 -6.47 1.48
C ASP A 48 15.02 -7.15 0.11
N GLN A 49 14.66 -8.44 -0.04
CA GLN A 49 14.66 -9.13 -1.34
C GLN A 49 13.49 -8.72 -2.26
N PHE A 50 12.51 -8.00 -1.71
CA PHE A 50 11.32 -7.52 -2.41
C PHE A 50 11.27 -5.99 -2.34
N PRO A 51 12.27 -5.26 -2.90
CA PRO A 51 12.26 -3.81 -2.89
C PRO A 51 11.01 -3.29 -3.58
N ASN A 52 10.33 -2.35 -2.94
CA ASN A 52 9.03 -1.78 -3.32
C ASN A 52 7.85 -2.80 -3.32
N ARG A 53 8.11 -4.10 -3.17
CA ARG A 53 7.08 -5.17 -3.15
C ARG A 53 6.93 -5.83 -1.78
N SER A 54 7.43 -5.14 -0.76
CA SER A 54 7.23 -5.52 0.62
C SER A 54 6.82 -4.32 1.45
N SER A 55 6.02 -4.59 2.49
CA SER A 55 5.64 -3.60 3.47
C SER A 55 5.58 -4.27 4.84
N SER A 56 6.30 -3.68 5.78
CA SER A 56 6.36 -4.17 7.13
C SER A 56 5.96 -3.11 8.13
N THR A 57 5.32 -3.55 9.21
CA THR A 57 5.07 -2.74 10.40
C THR A 57 5.68 -3.39 11.63
N SER A 58 5.87 -2.61 12.68
CA SER A 58 6.39 -3.10 13.95
C SER A 58 5.26 -3.73 14.77
N ILE A 59 5.54 -4.86 15.45
CA ILE A 59 4.61 -5.39 16.48
C ILE A 59 4.74 -4.66 17.83
N CYS A 60 5.70 -3.74 17.95
CA CYS A 60 5.98 -3.01 19.18
C CYS A 60 5.16 -1.72 19.34
N PHE A 61 4.14 -1.50 18.51
CA PHE A 61 3.22 -0.38 18.69
C PHE A 61 2.16 -0.70 19.74
N ASP A 62 1.80 0.28 20.58
CA ASP A 62 0.77 0.15 21.62
C ASP A 62 -0.61 -0.25 21.06
N ALA A 63 -0.88 0.10 19.80
CA ALA A 63 -2.09 -0.27 19.07
C ALA A 63 -1.73 -0.91 17.73
N LEU A 64 -2.04 -2.21 17.62
CA LEU A 64 -1.81 -3.03 16.40
C LEU A 64 -2.84 -2.75 15.30
N ASP A 65 -3.93 -2.06 15.62
CA ASP A 65 -5.02 -1.70 14.71
C ASP A 65 -4.52 -0.90 13.50
N SER A 66 -3.65 0.07 13.75
CA SER A 66 -3.05 0.94 12.74
C SER A 66 -2.09 0.16 11.83
N GLY A 67 -1.32 -0.77 12.41
CA GLY A 67 -0.41 -1.63 11.65
C GLY A 67 -1.13 -2.67 10.81
N LEU A 68 -2.21 -3.26 11.33
CA LEU A 68 -3.03 -4.25 10.63
C LEU A 68 -3.87 -3.60 9.51
N GLY A 69 -4.35 -2.38 9.71
CA GLY A 69 -5.02 -1.61 8.66
C GLY A 69 -4.09 -1.31 7.48
N ILE A 70 -2.83 -0.93 7.74
CA ILE A 70 -1.83 -0.73 6.69
C ILE A 70 -1.58 -2.04 5.92
N LEU A 71 -1.43 -3.16 6.62
CA LEU A 71 -1.23 -4.46 5.98
C LEU A 71 -2.47 -4.90 5.18
N GLY A 72 -3.67 -4.70 5.72
CA GLY A 72 -4.95 -5.01 5.08
C GLY A 72 -5.18 -4.22 3.79
N GLY A 73 -4.97 -2.90 3.83
CA GLY A 73 -5.05 -2.03 2.66
C GLY A 73 -4.09 -2.46 1.54
N LEU A 74 -2.86 -2.86 1.88
CA LEU A 74 -1.88 -3.32 0.90
C LEU A 74 -2.22 -4.66 0.26
N PHE A 75 -2.87 -5.57 0.97
CA PHE A 75 -3.41 -6.81 0.38
C PHE A 75 -4.56 -6.52 -0.58
N HIS A 76 -5.43 -5.56 -0.23
CA HIS A 76 -6.57 -5.18 -1.07
C HIS A 76 -6.12 -4.50 -2.38
N THR A 77 -5.17 -3.56 -2.29
CA THR A 77 -4.63 -2.86 -3.47
C THR A 77 -3.76 -3.75 -4.36
N SER A 78 -3.10 -4.79 -3.82
CA SER A 78 -2.18 -5.62 -4.62
C SER A 78 -2.80 -6.87 -5.25
N LEU A 79 -3.95 -7.33 -4.77
CA LEU A 79 -4.67 -8.48 -5.33
C LEU A 79 -5.61 -8.12 -6.48
N ALA A 80 -6.07 -6.87 -6.56
CA ALA A 80 -6.63 -6.30 -7.78
C ALA A 80 -5.47 -5.83 -8.67
N SER A 81 -5.41 -6.19 -9.96
CA SER A 81 -4.32 -5.73 -10.84
C SER A 81 -4.46 -4.22 -11.03
N PRO A 82 -3.56 -3.38 -10.48
CA PRO A 82 -3.70 -1.91 -10.50
C PRO A 82 -3.24 -1.29 -11.83
N CYS A 83 -3.06 -2.12 -12.86
CA CYS A 83 -2.53 -1.72 -14.16
C CYS A 83 -3.66 -1.69 -15.19
N PHE A 84 -3.70 -0.64 -16.00
CA PHE A 84 -4.58 -0.58 -17.16
C PHE A 84 -4.05 -1.44 -18.29
N ASP A 85 -4.93 -2.17 -18.96
CA ASP A 85 -4.63 -2.88 -20.19
C ASP A 85 -4.86 -1.94 -21.39
N GLY A 86 -3.86 -1.12 -21.69
CA GLY A 86 -3.85 -0.23 -22.86
C GLY A 86 -3.57 1.24 -22.54
N ARG A 87 -3.38 2.04 -23.59
CA ARG A 87 -3.10 3.47 -23.46
C ARG A 87 -4.36 4.24 -23.09
N LEU A 88 -4.32 4.93 -21.96
CA LEU A 88 -5.42 5.81 -21.56
C LEU A 88 -5.51 7.01 -22.50
N LEU A 89 -6.74 7.38 -22.85
CA LEU A 89 -7.03 8.50 -23.73
C LEU A 89 -6.67 9.82 -23.04
N ASP A 90 -5.87 10.64 -23.72
CA ASP A 90 -5.69 12.04 -23.39
C ASP A 90 -6.80 12.84 -24.08
N VAL A 91 -7.77 13.34 -23.32
CA VAL A 91 -8.94 14.04 -23.88
C VAL A 91 -8.60 15.41 -24.44
N GLU A 92 -7.50 16.02 -23.99
CA GLU A 92 -7.02 17.31 -24.46
C GLU A 92 -5.53 17.23 -24.82
N PRO A 93 -5.16 16.58 -25.94
CA PRO A 93 -3.76 16.34 -26.30
C PRO A 93 -2.97 17.63 -26.59
N ASP A 94 -3.66 18.75 -26.82
CA ASP A 94 -3.06 20.08 -27.02
C ASP A 94 -2.78 20.81 -25.69
N THR A 95 -3.31 20.32 -24.57
CA THR A 95 -3.05 20.83 -23.22
C THR A 95 -1.83 20.12 -22.63
N ALA A 96 -0.95 20.84 -21.93
CA ALA A 96 0.25 20.23 -21.37
C ALA A 96 -0.10 19.27 -20.21
N GLY A 97 0.40 18.03 -20.30
CA GLY A 97 0.14 16.96 -19.32
C GLY A 97 -1.01 16.06 -19.78
N GLN A 98 -1.08 14.84 -19.24
CA GLN A 98 -2.10 13.87 -19.63
C GLN A 98 -3.44 14.22 -18.99
N GLN A 99 -4.47 14.49 -19.79
CA GLN A 99 -5.82 14.75 -19.32
C GLN A 99 -6.66 13.49 -19.44
N LEU A 100 -6.79 12.77 -18.33
CA LEU A 100 -7.49 11.48 -18.28
C LEU A 100 -8.97 11.69 -17.97
N ASP A 101 -9.84 11.05 -18.75
CA ASP A 101 -11.26 10.92 -18.41
C ASP A 101 -11.48 9.61 -17.66
N CYS A 102 -11.51 9.73 -16.33
CA CYS A 102 -11.72 8.61 -15.41
C CYS A 102 -12.78 8.95 -14.38
N ALA A 103 -13.63 7.96 -14.07
CA ALA A 103 -14.52 7.97 -12.93
C ALA A 103 -14.06 6.92 -11.91
N SER A 104 -14.13 7.24 -10.62
CA SER A 104 -13.79 6.27 -9.58
C SER A 104 -14.73 6.38 -8.39
N TRP A 105 -14.98 5.24 -7.75
CA TRP A 105 -15.87 5.13 -6.60
C TRP A 105 -15.49 3.95 -5.72
N PHE A 106 -15.88 4.04 -4.46
CA PHE A 106 -15.84 2.94 -3.52
C PHE A 106 -17.20 2.27 -3.44
N ILE A 107 -17.20 0.95 -3.36
CA ILE A 107 -18.36 0.15 -2.99
C ILE A 107 -18.26 -0.12 -1.49
N THR A 108 -19.21 0.41 -0.71
CA THR A 108 -19.31 0.22 0.73
C THR A 108 -20.61 -0.52 1.08
N GLU A 109 -20.79 -0.91 2.34
CA GLU A 109 -22.08 -1.43 2.81
C GLU A 109 -23.22 -0.40 2.71
N ALA A 110 -22.88 0.90 2.74
CA ALA A 110 -23.84 2.00 2.64
C ALA A 110 -24.19 2.40 1.20
N GLY A 111 -23.44 1.89 0.21
CA GLY A 111 -23.60 2.21 -1.21
C GLY A 111 -22.31 2.65 -1.89
N GLU A 112 -22.45 3.33 -3.02
CA GLU A 112 -21.34 3.85 -3.83
C GLU A 112 -20.94 5.26 -3.38
N GLU A 113 -19.65 5.48 -3.13
CA GLU A 113 -19.09 6.78 -2.77
C GLU A 113 -18.07 7.23 -3.83
N VAL A 114 -18.32 8.38 -4.45
CA VAL A 114 -17.45 8.91 -5.52
C VAL A 114 -16.12 9.38 -4.93
N VAL A 115 -15.03 9.00 -5.60
CA VAL A 115 -13.67 9.35 -5.18
C VAL A 115 -13.06 10.32 -6.20
N PRO A 116 -12.65 11.52 -5.78
CA PRO A 116 -12.11 12.52 -6.69
C PRO A 116 -10.63 12.24 -7.04
N PRO A 117 -10.13 12.79 -8.16
CA PRO A 117 -8.69 12.81 -8.42
C PRO A 117 -7.97 13.65 -7.37
N CYS A 118 -6.75 13.27 -7.02
CA CYS A 118 -5.98 14.01 -6.04
C CYS A 118 -5.52 15.36 -6.62
N THR A 119 -5.67 16.40 -5.80
CA THR A 119 -5.03 17.70 -6.00
C THR A 119 -3.90 17.86 -4.98
N ASP A 120 -3.00 18.82 -5.15
CA ASP A 120 -1.88 19.06 -4.21
C ASP A 120 -2.35 19.43 -2.79
N ALA A 121 -3.64 19.73 -2.61
CA ALA A 121 -4.25 20.13 -1.35
C ALA A 121 -5.28 19.12 -0.81
N SER A 122 -5.35 17.89 -1.33
CA SER A 122 -6.40 16.96 -0.88
C SER A 122 -6.16 16.47 0.56
N THR A 123 -7.13 16.76 1.43
CA THR A 123 -7.20 16.22 2.80
C THR A 123 -8.17 15.03 2.90
N THR A 124 -8.69 14.58 1.76
CA THR A 124 -9.67 13.50 1.61
C THR A 124 -9.09 12.38 0.76
N VAL A 125 -9.68 11.18 0.83
CA VAL A 125 -9.31 10.05 -0.05
C VAL A 125 -9.47 10.49 -1.51
N CYS A 126 -8.50 10.15 -2.33
CA CYS A 126 -8.44 10.54 -3.74
C CYS A 126 -7.61 9.55 -4.56
N TRP A 127 -7.63 9.65 -5.89
CA TRP A 127 -6.85 8.77 -6.76
C TRP A 127 -5.85 9.54 -7.64
N ARG A 128 -4.75 8.87 -8.02
CA ARG A 128 -3.77 9.33 -9.02
C ARG A 128 -3.40 8.17 -9.95
N ILE A 129 -3.08 8.52 -11.20
CA ILE A 129 -2.51 7.58 -12.17
C ILE A 129 -1.11 8.08 -12.54
N PHE A 130 -0.12 7.20 -12.52
CA PHE A 130 1.24 7.55 -12.91
C PHE A 130 1.94 6.40 -13.64
N PRO A 131 2.98 6.71 -14.45
CA PRO A 131 3.77 5.69 -15.10
C PRO A 131 4.54 4.84 -14.07
N ASP A 132 4.35 3.53 -14.11
CA ASP A 132 5.14 2.57 -13.34
C ASP A 132 5.53 1.35 -14.18
N PRO A 133 6.66 1.42 -14.91
CA PRO A 133 7.14 0.32 -15.73
C PRO A 133 7.65 -0.88 -14.91
N ILE A 134 7.82 -0.72 -13.59
CA ILE A 134 8.27 -1.80 -12.71
C ILE A 134 7.07 -2.67 -12.29
N TYR A 135 5.93 -2.06 -11.97
CA TYR A 135 4.71 -2.78 -11.55
C TYR A 135 3.79 -3.15 -12.71
N CYS A 136 3.77 -2.35 -13.78
CA CYS A 136 2.98 -2.56 -14.98
C CYS A 136 3.89 -2.78 -16.19
N PRO A 137 4.50 -3.96 -16.36
CA PRO A 137 5.39 -4.23 -17.47
C PRO A 137 4.61 -4.28 -18.80
N GLY A 138 4.89 -3.34 -19.71
CA GLY A 138 4.22 -3.18 -21.00
C GLY A 138 4.67 -1.89 -21.69
N ASN A 139 4.02 -1.51 -22.80
CA ASN A 139 4.26 -0.21 -23.44
C ASN A 139 3.38 0.91 -22.84
N ASP A 140 2.30 0.54 -22.15
CA ASP A 140 1.29 1.43 -21.57
C ASP A 140 1.25 1.25 -20.04
N THR A 141 2.34 1.62 -19.38
CA THR A 141 2.65 1.22 -18.00
C THR A 141 2.02 2.14 -16.95
N GLN A 142 0.70 2.18 -16.81
CA GLN A 142 0.03 3.10 -15.88
C GLN A 142 -0.52 2.38 -14.66
N LEU A 143 -0.14 2.87 -13.47
CA LEU A 143 -0.55 2.37 -12.17
C LEU A 143 -1.57 3.32 -11.53
N VAL A 144 -2.65 2.78 -10.97
CA VAL A 144 -3.59 3.52 -10.12
C VAL A 144 -3.14 3.44 -8.67
N GLN A 145 -3.12 4.59 -7.99
CA GLN A 145 -2.94 4.68 -6.56
C GLN A 145 -4.09 5.47 -5.94
N PHE A 146 -4.67 4.93 -4.87
CA PHE A 146 -5.55 5.67 -3.97
C PHE A 146 -4.71 6.21 -2.80
N ASP A 147 -4.78 7.51 -2.56
CA ASP A 147 -4.07 8.21 -1.50
C ASP A 147 -5.00 8.40 -0.29
N HIS A 148 -4.42 8.38 0.92
CA HIS A 148 -5.04 8.43 2.25
C HIS A 148 -5.82 7.20 2.73
N PHE A 149 -5.64 6.90 4.01
CA PHE A 149 -6.24 5.79 4.76
C PHE A 149 -7.72 6.06 5.06
N PHE A 150 -8.57 5.02 4.92
CA PHE A 150 -10.00 5.07 5.20
C PHE A 150 -10.26 5.30 6.70
N PRO A 151 -10.82 6.44 7.13
CA PRO A 151 -10.95 6.71 8.56
C PRO A 151 -12.21 6.08 9.19
N THR A 152 -13.21 5.64 8.42
CA THR A 152 -14.53 5.32 9.00
C THR A 152 -15.28 4.13 8.42
N SER A 153 -14.92 3.62 7.23
CA SER A 153 -15.45 2.37 6.68
C SER A 153 -14.49 1.87 5.61
N GLU A 154 -13.92 0.68 5.81
CA GLU A 154 -13.11 0.05 4.76
C GLU A 154 -14.03 -0.25 3.57
N PRO A 155 -13.70 0.22 2.35
CA PRO A 155 -14.49 -0.12 1.19
C PRO A 155 -14.33 -1.61 0.90
N LEU A 156 -15.43 -2.24 0.50
CA LEU A 156 -15.40 -3.64 0.04
C LEU A 156 -14.60 -3.74 -1.27
N THR A 157 -14.74 -2.73 -2.13
CA THR A 157 -14.07 -2.65 -3.44
C THR A 157 -13.80 -1.20 -3.83
N ALA A 158 -12.64 -0.94 -4.44
CA ALA A 158 -12.35 0.30 -5.15
C ALA A 158 -12.46 0.06 -6.65
N VAL A 159 -13.20 0.91 -7.35
CA VAL A 159 -13.40 0.83 -8.81
C VAL A 159 -12.91 2.11 -9.45
N ILE A 160 -12.19 1.98 -10.56
CA ILE A 160 -11.84 3.09 -11.43
C ILE A 160 -12.04 2.64 -12.87
N GLU A 161 -12.73 3.46 -13.65
CA GLU A 161 -12.97 3.26 -15.07
C GLU A 161 -12.44 4.47 -15.81
N CYS A 162 -11.61 4.23 -16.83
CA CYS A 162 -10.99 5.26 -17.65
C CYS A 162 -11.23 4.98 -19.13
N VAL A 163 -11.29 6.05 -19.92
CA VAL A 163 -11.37 5.94 -21.38
C VAL A 163 -9.99 5.55 -21.95
N VAL A 164 -9.97 4.61 -22.89
CA VAL A 164 -8.75 4.13 -23.58
C VAL A 164 -8.71 4.57 -25.04
N GLU A 165 -7.52 4.72 -25.61
CA GLU A 165 -7.36 5.04 -27.03
C GLU A 165 -7.93 3.91 -27.92
N GLY A 166 -8.91 4.23 -28.77
CA GLY A 166 -9.50 3.30 -29.75
C GLY A 166 -10.72 2.49 -29.28
N GLY A 167 -11.33 2.86 -28.15
CA GLY A 167 -12.63 2.36 -27.67
C GLY A 167 -13.82 3.14 -28.21
#